data_AF-A0A7W1W146-F1
#
_entry.id   AF-A0A7W1W146-F1
#
_cell.length_a   1.000
_cell.length_b   1.000
_cell.length_c   1.000
_cell.angle_alpha   90.00
_cell.angle_beta   90.00
_cell.angle_gamma   90.00
#
_symmetry.space_group_name_H-M   'P 1'
#
loop_
_entity.id
_entity.type
_entity.pdbx_description
1 polymer ?
#
loop_
_entity_poly.entity_id
_entity_poly.type
_entity_poly.pdbx_seq_one_letter_code
_entity_poly.pdbx_strand_id
1 'polypeptide(L)'
;MRIFSVVLFMLIAGLVKAQPAADIIEYINTYKKLAIDEMQRAGVPAAVKLAQGIHETQAGKSDLVQKSNNHFGIKCKAIWTGDRVFHDDDSRGECFRKYGQAADSYRDHSDFLRGSDRYDFLFQLDPTDYKAWAFGLKKAGYATNPKYAPIIIKLIEDYNLEQYTLIAMGKLPPSDEALVNSIANTGNTSSIVTQAVKPGAASSIVKEIPQQRVTLIRPVYPPEEFTINNAKVVFVKEGTALLSVAEEHHLSFA
;
A
#
# COMPACT_ATOMS: atom_id res chain seq x y z
N MET A 1 -25.57 59.63 -7.89
CA MET A 1 -25.74 58.22 -8.35
C MET A 1 -24.46 57.75 -9.04
N ARG A 2 -23.64 56.94 -8.36
CA ARG A 2 -22.63 56.09 -8.98
C ARG A 2 -22.61 54.77 -8.21
N ILE A 3 -22.77 53.70 -8.96
CA ILE A 3 -23.23 52.37 -8.54
C ILE A 3 -21.99 51.59 -8.10
N PHE A 4 -21.96 51.10 -6.86
CA PHE A 4 -20.93 50.17 -6.39
C PHE A 4 -21.28 48.77 -6.88
N SER A 5 -20.53 48.25 -7.86
CA SER A 5 -20.59 46.84 -8.27
C SER A 5 -19.78 46.02 -7.26
N VAL A 6 -20.47 45.30 -6.37
CA VAL A 6 -19.87 44.26 -5.53
C VAL A 6 -19.83 42.97 -6.35
N VAL A 7 -18.65 42.61 -6.85
CA VAL A 7 -18.40 41.29 -7.45
C VAL A 7 -18.16 40.30 -6.30
N LEU A 8 -19.17 39.48 -6.01
CA LEU A 8 -19.10 38.37 -5.09
C LEU A 8 -18.30 37.22 -5.73
N PHE A 9 -17.03 37.07 -5.34
CA PHE A 9 -16.20 35.95 -5.75
C PHE A 9 -16.62 34.70 -4.94
N MET A 10 -17.50 33.86 -5.49
CA MET A 10 -17.81 32.55 -4.93
C MET A 10 -16.57 31.65 -5.03
N LEU A 11 -15.90 31.43 -3.89
CA LEU A 11 -14.89 30.39 -3.71
C LEU A 11 -15.57 29.01 -3.78
N ILE A 12 -15.59 28.42 -4.96
CA ILE A 12 -15.91 26.99 -5.12
C ILE A 12 -14.68 26.22 -4.62
N ALA A 13 -14.71 25.81 -3.36
CA ALA A 13 -13.75 24.84 -2.81
C ALA A 13 -14.03 23.47 -3.44
N GLY A 14 -13.39 23.18 -4.57
CA GLY A 14 -13.39 21.84 -5.14
C GLY A 14 -12.73 20.86 -4.17
N LEU A 15 -13.41 19.75 -3.89
CA LEU A 15 -12.82 18.60 -3.19
C LEU A 15 -11.71 18.02 -4.07
N VAL A 16 -10.45 18.39 -3.79
CA VAL A 16 -9.29 17.73 -4.40
C VAL A 16 -9.19 16.34 -3.78
N LYS A 17 -9.64 15.31 -4.50
CA LYS A 17 -9.27 13.93 -4.18
C LYS A 17 -7.79 13.77 -4.55
N ALA A 18 -6.93 13.55 -3.55
CA ALA A 18 -5.53 13.24 -3.79
C ALA A 18 -5.44 11.92 -4.57
N GLN A 19 -4.81 11.94 -5.75
CA GLN A 19 -4.51 10.71 -6.47
C GLN A 19 -3.56 9.85 -5.63
N PRO A 20 -3.73 8.51 -5.59
CA PRO A 20 -2.74 7.63 -4.99
C PRO A 20 -1.38 7.89 -5.63
N ALA A 21 -0.34 8.11 -4.81
CA ALA A 21 0.97 8.40 -5.33
C ALA A 21 1.54 7.15 -6.03
N ALA A 22 1.91 7.26 -7.31
CA ALA A 22 2.40 6.15 -8.12
C ALA A 22 3.56 5.39 -7.43
N ASP A 23 4.44 6.12 -6.75
CA ASP A 23 5.57 5.54 -6.01
C ASP A 23 5.12 4.62 -4.86
N ILE A 24 4.04 4.96 -4.15
CA ILE A 24 3.52 4.11 -3.06
C ILE A 24 2.99 2.80 -3.64
N ILE A 25 2.27 2.89 -4.75
CA ILE A 25 1.72 1.73 -5.46
C ILE A 25 2.85 0.82 -5.96
N GLU A 26 3.89 1.39 -6.56
CA GLU A 26 5.09 0.67 -6.99
C GLU A 26 5.77 -0.03 -5.80
N TYR A 27 5.95 0.68 -4.68
CA TYR A 27 6.53 0.12 -3.47
C TYR A 27 5.72 -1.08 -2.96
N ILE A 28 4.40 -0.94 -2.86
CA ILE A 28 3.50 -2.03 -2.42
C ILE A 28 3.66 -3.24 -3.34
N ASN A 29 3.58 -3.05 -4.66
CA ASN A 29 3.70 -4.14 -5.61
C ASN A 29 5.05 -4.86 -5.52
N THR A 30 6.12 -4.10 -5.30
CA THR A 30 7.47 -4.63 -5.19
C THR A 30 7.65 -5.47 -3.92
N TYR A 31 7.11 -5.02 -2.79
CA TYR A 31 7.45 -5.59 -1.48
C TYR A 31 6.32 -6.36 -0.79
N LYS A 32 5.10 -6.40 -1.34
CA LYS A 32 3.95 -7.12 -0.73
C LYS A 32 4.25 -8.57 -0.42
N LYS A 33 4.94 -9.28 -1.33
CA LYS A 33 5.30 -10.68 -1.12
C LYS A 33 6.27 -10.83 0.06
N LEU A 34 7.28 -9.97 0.16
CA LEU A 34 8.22 -10.00 1.29
C LEU A 34 7.50 -9.71 2.62
N ALA A 35 6.54 -8.78 2.64
CA ALA A 35 5.78 -8.50 3.85
C ALA A 35 4.91 -9.70 4.27
N ILE A 36 4.29 -10.40 3.33
CA ILE A 36 3.52 -11.64 3.57
C ILE A 36 4.44 -12.73 4.11
N ASP A 37 5.55 -13.00 3.42
CA ASP A 37 6.51 -14.04 3.81
C ASP A 37 7.06 -13.78 5.22
N GLU A 38 7.34 -12.52 5.56
CA GLU A 38 7.84 -12.13 6.88
C GLU A 38 6.77 -12.18 7.98
N MET A 39 5.51 -11.91 7.65
CA MET A 39 4.41 -12.16 8.59
C MET A 39 4.30 -13.65 8.92
N GLN A 40 4.41 -14.52 7.91
CA GLN A 40 4.35 -15.97 8.11
C GLN A 40 5.57 -16.47 8.90
N ARG A 41 6.76 -15.92 8.64
CA ARG A 41 8.00 -16.32 9.31
C ARG A 41 8.09 -15.83 10.76
N ALA A 42 7.75 -14.56 10.98
CA ALA A 42 8.10 -13.84 12.21
C ALA A 42 6.92 -13.09 12.86
N GLY A 43 5.71 -13.18 12.30
CA GLY A 43 4.49 -12.71 12.95
C GLY A 43 4.30 -11.19 13.00
N VAL A 44 5.12 -10.39 12.31
CA VAL A 44 4.86 -8.96 12.12
C VAL A 44 3.78 -8.80 11.04
N PRO A 45 2.63 -8.16 11.30
CA PRO A 45 1.56 -8.07 10.31
C PRO A 45 2.01 -7.46 8.99
N ALA A 46 1.65 -8.08 7.87
CA ALA A 46 2.09 -7.65 6.55
C ALA A 46 1.65 -6.21 6.23
N ALA A 47 0.43 -5.84 6.63
CA ALA A 47 -0.08 -4.48 6.49
C ALA A 47 0.79 -3.44 7.23
N VAL A 48 1.15 -3.74 8.48
CA VAL A 48 1.99 -2.87 9.32
C VAL A 48 3.38 -2.74 8.72
N LYS A 49 3.99 -3.86 8.31
CA LYS A 49 5.33 -3.87 7.71
C LYS A 49 5.38 -3.07 6.40
N LEU A 50 4.37 -3.18 5.53
CA LEU A 50 4.29 -2.36 4.31
C LEU A 50 4.11 -0.88 4.62
N ALA A 51 3.21 -0.53 5.54
CA ALA A 51 2.98 0.86 5.92
C ALA A 51 4.24 1.50 6.54
N GLN A 52 4.94 0.78 7.42
CA GLN A 52 6.25 1.21 7.94
C GLN A 52 7.23 1.39 6.79
N GLY A 53 7.40 0.39 5.94
CA GLY A 53 8.31 0.47 4.80
C GLY A 53 8.04 1.67 3.90
N ILE A 54 6.77 1.97 3.59
CA ILE A 54 6.37 3.16 2.82
C ILE A 54 6.77 4.44 3.56
N HIS A 55 6.45 4.56 4.85
CA HIS A 55 6.71 5.76 5.64
C HIS A 55 8.21 6.04 5.80
N GLU A 56 8.98 5.04 6.24
CA GLU A 56 10.40 5.17 6.57
C GLU A 56 11.26 5.44 5.33
N THR A 57 10.83 4.95 4.16
CA THR A 57 11.60 5.07 2.91
C THR A 57 11.11 6.17 1.99
N GLN A 58 10.05 6.90 2.35
CA GLN A 58 9.33 7.77 1.41
C GLN A 58 8.97 6.99 0.13
N ALA A 59 8.36 5.82 0.28
CA ALA A 59 8.05 4.89 -0.81
C ALA A 59 9.26 4.54 -1.69
N GLY A 60 10.40 4.25 -1.06
CA GLY A 60 11.63 3.84 -1.73
C GLY A 60 12.51 4.99 -2.24
N LYS A 61 12.13 6.25 -2.00
CA LYS A 61 12.83 7.43 -2.55
C LYS A 61 13.82 8.08 -1.59
N SER A 62 13.87 7.70 -0.32
CA SER A 62 14.79 8.31 0.63
C SER A 62 16.25 8.01 0.32
N ASP A 63 17.13 8.95 0.64
CA ASP A 63 18.58 8.80 0.49
C ASP A 63 19.13 7.56 1.20
N LEU A 64 18.61 7.26 2.39
CA LEU A 64 19.04 6.12 3.19
C LEU A 64 18.76 4.81 2.45
N VAL A 65 17.52 4.56 2.00
CA VAL A 65 17.17 3.29 1.34
C VAL A 65 17.93 3.11 0.02
N GLN A 66 18.09 4.19 -0.77
CA GLN A 66 18.82 4.13 -2.05
C GLN A 66 20.29 3.75 -1.88
N LYS A 67 20.93 4.16 -0.77
CA LYS A 67 22.35 3.88 -0.50
C LYS A 67 22.58 2.55 0.21
N SER A 68 21.54 1.95 0.79
CA SER A 68 21.72 0.93 1.82
C SER A 68 20.75 -0.24 1.81
N ASN A 69 19.67 -0.18 1.03
CA ASN A 69 18.53 -1.09 1.16
C ASN A 69 17.97 -1.16 2.59
N ASN A 70 18.17 -0.15 3.45
CA ASN A 70 17.61 -0.11 4.80
C ASN A 70 16.21 0.49 4.77
N HIS A 71 15.19 -0.39 4.76
CA HIS A 71 13.79 0.01 4.63
C HIS A 71 13.16 0.50 5.93
N PHE A 72 13.82 0.31 7.07
CA PHE A 72 13.23 0.51 8.40
C PHE A 72 14.10 1.36 9.33
N GLY A 73 15.12 2.03 8.80
CA GLY A 73 15.98 2.93 9.59
C GLY A 73 16.76 2.22 10.71
N ILE A 74 17.08 0.94 10.57
CA ILE A 74 17.74 0.20 11.66
C ILE A 74 19.17 0.70 11.82
N LYS A 75 19.46 1.27 12.99
CA LYS A 75 20.79 1.77 13.39
C LYS A 75 21.73 0.59 13.69
N CYS A 76 23.03 0.79 13.50
CA CYS A 76 24.04 -0.28 13.69
C CYS A 76 23.95 -0.91 15.09
N LYS A 77 23.83 -0.12 16.17
CA LYS A 77 23.98 -0.60 17.57
C LYS A 77 25.30 -1.38 17.75
N ALA A 78 25.59 -1.81 18.98
CA ALA A 78 26.89 -2.40 19.32
C ALA A 78 27.15 -3.77 18.65
N ILE A 79 26.10 -4.53 18.36
CA ILE A 79 26.19 -5.91 17.87
C ILE A 79 26.31 -6.05 16.34
N TRP A 80 26.17 -4.96 15.59
CA TRP A 80 26.20 -5.02 14.13
C TRP A 80 27.63 -5.05 13.58
N THR A 81 27.93 -6.14 12.89
CA THR A 81 29.24 -6.39 12.26
C THR A 81 29.19 -6.30 10.73
N GLY A 82 28.01 -6.13 10.15
CA GLY A 82 27.83 -6.02 8.70
C GLY A 82 28.16 -4.63 8.15
N ASP A 83 27.85 -4.45 6.86
CA ASP A 83 28.03 -3.20 6.14
C ASP A 83 27.23 -2.06 6.79
N ARG A 84 27.74 -0.84 6.64
CA ARG A 84 27.13 0.35 7.24
C ARG A 84 27.20 1.57 6.31
N VAL A 85 26.35 2.53 6.60
CA VAL A 85 26.26 3.84 5.97
C VAL A 85 26.00 4.88 7.04
N PHE A 86 26.57 6.06 6.87
CA PHE A 86 26.30 7.19 7.74
C PHE A 86 25.25 8.10 7.10
N HIS A 87 24.26 8.50 7.88
CA HIS A 87 23.18 9.37 7.45
C HIS A 87 22.78 10.29 8.61
N ASP A 88 22.29 11.47 8.28
CA ASP A 88 21.78 12.41 9.28
C ASP A 88 20.30 12.11 9.52
N ASP A 89 19.92 11.87 10.78
CA ASP A 89 18.54 11.56 11.18
C ASP A 89 18.19 12.34 12.47
N ASP A 90 18.21 11.70 13.64
CA ASP A 90 18.07 12.40 14.93
C ASP A 90 19.32 13.23 15.26
N SER A 91 20.48 12.81 14.73
CA SER A 91 21.76 13.45 14.92
C SER A 91 22.62 13.32 13.65
N ARG A 92 23.65 14.17 13.55
CA ARG A 92 24.57 14.15 12.42
C ARG A 92 25.46 12.90 12.47
N GLY A 93 25.60 12.22 11.33
CA GLY A 93 26.52 11.10 11.16
C GLY A 93 26.12 9.85 11.93
N GLU A 94 24.82 9.56 12.04
CA GLU A 94 24.37 8.33 12.66
C GLU A 94 24.67 7.09 11.80
N CYS A 95 25.01 5.99 12.45
CA CYS A 95 25.34 4.73 11.78
C CYS A 95 24.08 3.91 11.52
N PHE A 96 23.81 3.61 10.26
CA PHE A 96 22.74 2.73 9.81
C PHE A 96 23.30 1.45 9.20
N ARG A 97 22.58 0.35 9.43
CA ARG A 97 22.86 -0.93 8.78
C ARG A 97 22.69 -0.80 7.27
N LYS A 98 23.55 -1.48 6.51
CA LYS A 98 23.45 -1.60 5.05
C LYS A 98 23.28 -3.06 4.68
N TYR A 99 22.43 -3.30 3.69
CA TYR A 99 22.05 -4.61 3.23
C TYR A 99 22.29 -4.77 1.73
N GLY A 100 22.54 -6.00 1.29
CA GLY A 100 22.70 -6.33 -0.12
C GLY A 100 21.40 -6.19 -0.90
N GLN A 101 20.27 -6.48 -0.26
CA GLN A 101 18.94 -6.43 -0.86
C GLN A 101 17.86 -6.08 0.16
N ALA A 102 16.70 -5.59 -0.33
CA ALA A 102 15.55 -5.25 0.50
C ALA A 102 15.09 -6.40 1.42
N ALA A 103 15.15 -7.65 0.93
CA ALA A 103 14.74 -8.82 1.70
C ALA A 103 15.52 -8.98 3.01
N ASP A 104 16.81 -8.64 3.03
CA ASP A 104 17.64 -8.72 4.24
C ASP A 104 17.20 -7.67 5.27
N SER A 105 16.87 -6.45 4.83
CA SER A 105 16.32 -5.43 5.71
C SER A 105 14.93 -5.80 6.25
N TYR A 106 14.10 -6.43 5.42
CA TYR A 106 12.79 -6.95 5.82
C TYR A 106 12.93 -8.04 6.90
N ARG A 107 13.88 -8.96 6.73
CA ARG A 107 14.19 -10.00 7.71
C ARG A 107 14.71 -9.40 9.01
N ASP A 108 15.73 -8.54 8.93
CA ASP A 108 16.36 -7.93 10.10
C ASP A 108 15.39 -7.07 10.91
N HIS A 109 14.45 -6.37 10.25
CA HIS A 109 13.37 -5.66 10.95
C HIS A 109 12.47 -6.59 11.75
N SER A 110 12.06 -7.71 11.16
CA SER A 110 11.21 -8.68 11.86
C SER A 110 11.95 -9.30 13.04
N ASP A 111 13.23 -9.63 12.85
CA ASP A 111 14.06 -10.22 13.90
C ASP A 111 14.35 -9.20 15.01
N PHE A 112 14.55 -7.92 14.67
CA PHE A 112 14.67 -6.82 15.62
C PHE A 112 13.43 -6.66 16.49
N LEU A 113 12.24 -6.68 15.89
CA LEU A 113 10.98 -6.59 16.66
C LEU A 113 10.77 -7.83 17.52
N ARG A 114 10.99 -9.03 16.98
CA ARG A 114 10.74 -10.30 17.69
C ARG A 114 11.79 -10.64 18.74
N GLY A 115 13.01 -10.15 18.59
CA GLY A 115 14.12 -10.38 19.52
C GLY A 115 14.28 -9.33 20.60
N SER A 116 13.29 -8.45 20.82
CA SER A 116 13.39 -7.35 21.76
C SER A 116 12.22 -7.30 22.72
N ASP A 117 12.50 -7.52 24.00
CA ASP A 117 11.52 -7.56 25.11
C ASP A 117 10.54 -6.38 25.12
N ARG A 118 10.99 -5.20 24.68
CA ARG A 118 10.15 -4.00 24.60
C ARG A 118 8.98 -4.13 23.62
N TYR A 119 9.09 -5.00 22.63
CA TYR A 119 8.10 -5.21 21.56
C TYR A 119 7.34 -6.53 21.70
N ASP A 120 7.73 -7.43 22.59
CA ASP A 120 7.14 -8.77 22.74
C ASP A 120 5.62 -8.76 22.88
N PHE A 121 5.08 -7.78 23.63
CA PHE A 121 3.63 -7.66 23.83
C PHE A 121 2.85 -7.43 22.52
N LEU A 122 3.49 -6.90 21.47
CA LEU A 122 2.87 -6.73 20.16
C LEU A 122 2.46 -8.07 19.54
N PHE A 123 3.27 -9.11 19.75
CA PHE A 123 3.01 -10.44 19.21
C PHE A 123 1.90 -11.20 19.94
N GLN A 124 1.34 -10.62 21.00
CA GLN A 124 0.14 -11.11 21.67
C GLN A 124 -1.15 -10.47 21.15
N LEU A 125 -1.03 -9.43 20.30
CA LEU A 125 -2.17 -8.76 19.67
C LEU A 125 -2.66 -9.57 18.46
N ASP A 126 -3.95 -9.41 18.13
CA ASP A 126 -4.48 -9.93 16.87
C ASP A 126 -3.71 -9.29 15.70
N PRO A 127 -3.13 -10.09 14.77
CA PRO A 127 -2.44 -9.55 13.60
C PRO A 127 -3.32 -8.68 12.69
N THR A 128 -4.64 -8.83 12.76
CA THR A 128 -5.61 -8.00 12.03
C THR A 128 -5.90 -6.65 12.70
N ASP A 129 -5.56 -6.48 13.98
CA ASP A 129 -5.69 -5.20 14.69
C ASP A 129 -4.48 -4.30 14.45
N TYR A 130 -4.36 -3.80 13.21
CA TYR A 130 -3.28 -2.92 12.81
C TYR A 130 -3.25 -1.59 13.61
N LYS A 131 -4.37 -1.18 14.21
CA LYS A 131 -4.45 0.01 15.06
C LYS A 131 -3.73 -0.24 16.38
N ALA A 132 -4.03 -1.35 17.06
CA ALA A 132 -3.33 -1.74 18.27
C ALA A 132 -1.83 -1.95 18.01
N TRP A 133 -1.46 -2.54 16.88
CA TRP A 133 -0.05 -2.65 16.47
C TRP A 133 0.62 -1.29 16.29
N ALA A 134 0.01 -0.36 15.55
CA ALA A 134 0.58 0.97 15.31
C ALA A 134 0.77 1.77 16.60
N PHE A 135 -0.25 1.78 17.48
CA PHE A 135 -0.16 2.42 18.79
C PHE A 135 0.83 1.72 19.71
N GLY A 136 0.88 0.39 19.67
CA GLY A 136 1.82 -0.42 20.45
C GLY A 136 3.27 -0.15 20.05
N LEU A 137 3.58 -0.09 18.74
CA LEU A 137 4.90 0.29 18.23
C LEU A 137 5.32 1.68 18.74
N LYS A 138 4.41 2.66 18.68
CA LYS A 138 4.67 4.01 19.22
C LYS A 138 4.91 3.98 20.72
N LYS A 139 4.08 3.25 21.48
CA LYS A 139 4.18 3.11 22.94
C LYS A 139 5.48 2.43 23.36
N ALA A 140 5.88 1.41 22.62
CA ALA A 140 7.13 0.69 22.82
C ALA A 140 8.35 1.55 22.47
N GLY A 141 8.17 2.66 21.76
CA GLY A 141 9.17 3.67 21.43
C GLY A 141 9.87 3.44 20.09
N TYR A 142 9.20 2.83 19.11
CA TYR A 142 9.73 2.65 17.76
C TYR A 142 10.04 3.99 17.09
N ALA A 143 9.15 4.98 17.26
CA ALA A 143 9.32 6.34 16.75
C ALA A 143 9.05 7.41 17.81
N THR A 144 9.74 8.54 17.73
CA THR A 144 9.53 9.70 18.61
C THR A 144 8.32 10.52 18.17
N ASN A 145 8.07 10.64 16.86
CA ASN A 145 6.99 11.42 16.26
C ASN A 145 5.60 11.06 16.86
N PRO A 146 4.87 12.01 17.48
CA PRO A 146 3.55 11.75 18.07
C PRO A 146 2.50 11.31 17.04
N LYS A 147 2.68 11.64 15.75
CA LYS A 147 1.77 11.26 14.66
C LYS A 147 2.11 9.91 14.02
N TYR A 148 3.11 9.19 14.51
CA TYR A 148 3.53 7.91 13.91
C TYR A 148 2.38 6.91 13.76
N ALA A 149 1.67 6.60 14.84
CA ALA A 149 0.57 5.63 14.79
C ALA A 149 -0.56 6.08 13.83
N PRO A 150 -1.04 7.34 13.88
CA PRO A 150 -1.97 7.86 12.87
C PRO A 150 -1.48 7.75 11.43
N ILE A 151 -0.18 7.98 11.16
CA ILE A 151 0.39 7.87 9.81
C ILE A 151 0.35 6.42 9.31
N ILE A 152 0.77 5.46 10.13
CA ILE A 152 0.75 4.04 9.78
C ILE A 152 -0.68 3.56 9.52
N ILE A 153 -1.61 3.90 10.42
CA ILE A 153 -3.04 3.58 10.28
C ILE A 153 -3.58 4.15 8.96
N LYS A 154 -3.28 5.42 8.67
CA LYS A 154 -3.74 6.07 7.44
C LYS A 154 -3.19 5.39 6.18
N LEU A 155 -1.92 5.01 6.16
CA LEU A 155 -1.33 4.30 5.02
C LEU A 155 -1.98 2.92 4.80
N ILE A 156 -2.32 2.22 5.88
CA ILE A 156 -3.04 0.94 5.78
C ILE A 156 -4.42 1.15 5.17
N GLU A 157 -5.18 2.10 5.70
CA GLU A 157 -6.56 2.37 5.26
C GLU A 157 -6.63 2.96 3.83
N ASP A 158 -5.76 3.92 3.50
CA ASP A 158 -5.76 4.57 2.17
C ASP A 158 -5.40 3.60 1.05
N TYR A 159 -4.58 2.58 1.33
CA TYR A 159 -4.07 1.62 0.34
C TYR A 159 -4.60 0.20 0.54
N ASN A 160 -5.58 0.01 1.43
CA ASN A 160 -6.16 -1.29 1.75
C ASN A 160 -5.08 -2.35 2.03
N LEU A 161 -4.11 -2.05 2.88
CA LEU A 161 -2.97 -2.95 3.12
C LEU A 161 -3.34 -4.16 3.99
N GLU A 162 -4.46 -4.11 4.72
CA GLU A 162 -4.99 -5.20 5.56
C GLU A 162 -5.18 -6.50 4.78
N GLN A 163 -5.48 -6.41 3.48
CA GLN A 163 -5.64 -7.58 2.62
C GLN A 163 -4.39 -8.46 2.60
N TYR A 164 -3.19 -7.88 2.71
CA TYR A 164 -1.95 -8.65 2.73
C TYR A 164 -1.76 -9.41 4.04
N THR A 165 -2.24 -8.87 5.16
CA THR A 165 -2.31 -9.61 6.43
C THR A 165 -3.29 -10.78 6.29
N LEU A 166 -4.46 -10.56 5.68
CA LEU A 166 -5.45 -11.63 5.47
C LEU A 166 -4.94 -12.73 4.52
N ILE A 167 -4.21 -12.36 3.47
CA ILE A 167 -3.54 -13.33 2.57
C ILE A 167 -2.51 -14.15 3.35
N ALA A 168 -1.67 -13.49 4.17
CA ALA A 168 -0.67 -14.19 4.98
C ALA A 168 -1.30 -15.19 5.96
N MET A 169 -2.50 -14.90 6.47
CA MET A 169 -3.28 -15.79 7.33
C MET A 169 -4.07 -16.88 6.57
N GLY A 170 -4.04 -16.90 5.23
CA GLY A 170 -4.84 -17.80 4.41
C GLY A 170 -6.34 -17.49 4.41
N LYS A 171 -6.75 -16.29 4.85
CA LYS A 171 -8.14 -15.82 4.88
C LYS A 171 -8.60 -15.21 3.56
N LEU A 172 -7.65 -14.84 2.69
CA LEU A 172 -7.89 -14.38 1.31
C LEU A 172 -6.93 -15.10 0.36
N PRO A 173 -7.36 -15.42 -0.88
CA PRO A 173 -6.45 -15.97 -1.88
C PRO A 173 -5.40 -14.91 -2.28
N PRO A 174 -4.16 -15.31 -2.63
CA PRO A 174 -3.20 -14.41 -3.24
C PRO A 174 -3.73 -14.00 -4.62
N SER A 175 -4.32 -12.82 -4.74
CA SER A 175 -4.77 -12.28 -6.03
C SER A 175 -3.86 -11.14 -6.48
N ASP A 176 -3.48 -11.13 -7.76
CA ASP A 176 -2.86 -9.98 -8.42
C ASP A 176 -3.79 -8.74 -8.47
N GLU A 177 -5.09 -8.92 -8.19
CA GLU A 177 -6.19 -7.95 -8.31
C GLU A 177 -6.42 -7.03 -7.09
N ALA A 178 -5.70 -7.25 -5.99
CA ALA A 178 -5.75 -6.46 -4.75
C ALA A 178 -5.62 -4.93 -4.95
N LEU A 179 -5.14 -4.50 -6.12
CA LEU A 179 -4.90 -3.12 -6.51
C LEU A 179 -5.92 -2.56 -7.52
N VAL A 180 -6.59 -3.40 -8.32
CA VAL A 180 -7.50 -2.92 -9.37
C VAL A 180 -8.74 -2.29 -8.75
N ASN A 181 -9.22 -2.83 -7.62
CA ASN A 181 -10.44 -2.35 -6.98
C ASN A 181 -10.26 -1.03 -6.20
N SER A 182 -9.05 -0.64 -5.79
CA SER A 182 -8.84 0.67 -5.15
C SER A 182 -8.68 1.80 -6.19
N ILE A 183 -8.12 1.49 -7.37
CA ILE A 183 -7.98 2.43 -8.49
C ILE A 183 -9.32 2.57 -9.26
N ALA A 184 -10.04 1.47 -9.51
CA ALA A 184 -11.32 1.49 -10.24
C ALA A 184 -12.46 2.18 -9.49
N ASN A 185 -12.41 2.21 -8.15
CA ASN A 185 -13.39 2.92 -7.34
C ASN A 185 -13.15 4.44 -7.23
N THR A 186 -12.08 4.96 -7.85
CA THR A 186 -11.76 6.39 -7.81
C THR A 186 -11.34 6.91 -9.17
N GLY A 187 -12.31 7.04 -10.08
CA GLY A 187 -12.17 7.92 -11.23
C GLY A 187 -12.18 7.21 -12.58
N ASN A 188 -13.30 7.38 -13.25
CA ASN A 188 -13.44 7.22 -14.67
C ASN A 188 -12.46 8.20 -15.37
N THR A 189 -11.31 7.72 -15.86
CA THR A 189 -10.55 8.41 -16.93
C THR A 189 -9.72 7.43 -17.73
N SER A 190 -10.21 7.15 -18.94
CA SER A 190 -9.41 6.94 -20.13
C SER A 190 -8.30 8.01 -20.25
N SER A 191 -7.21 7.65 -20.93
CA SER A 191 -6.02 8.49 -21.27
C SER A 191 -4.98 8.48 -20.14
N ILE A 192 -3.68 8.19 -20.31
CA ILE A 192 -2.75 8.54 -21.38
C ILE A 192 -1.54 7.58 -21.31
N VAL A 193 -1.10 7.02 -22.45
CA VAL A 193 0.35 6.85 -22.73
C VAL A 193 0.60 7.22 -24.20
N THR A 194 0.81 8.51 -24.44
CA THR A 194 1.66 8.95 -25.56
C THR A 194 2.43 10.18 -25.08
N GLN A 195 3.69 9.99 -24.69
CA GLN A 195 4.64 11.09 -24.56
C GLN A 195 5.44 11.24 -25.85
N ALA A 196 5.52 12.49 -26.29
CA ALA A 196 6.25 12.97 -27.43
C ALA A 196 7.78 12.87 -27.23
N VAL A 197 8.48 12.33 -28.23
CA VAL A 197 9.95 12.38 -28.34
C VAL A 197 10.30 13.26 -29.55
N LYS A 198 11.13 14.29 -29.33
CA LYS A 198 11.72 15.14 -30.39
C LYS A 198 12.93 14.42 -31.04
N PRO A 199 13.27 14.71 -32.31
CA PRO A 199 14.04 13.80 -33.15
C PRO A 199 15.54 14.14 -33.23
N GLY A 200 16.36 13.09 -33.35
CA GLY A 200 17.81 13.18 -33.58
C GLY A 200 18.44 11.87 -34.08
N ALA A 201 18.20 11.56 -35.36
CA ALA A 201 19.01 10.82 -36.34
C ALA A 201 19.60 9.40 -36.09
N ALA A 202 19.17 8.48 -36.98
CA ALA A 202 19.85 7.31 -37.58
C ALA A 202 20.12 6.08 -36.68
N SER A 203 19.87 4.81 -37.06
CA SER A 203 19.47 4.16 -38.32
C SER A 203 18.95 2.74 -37.99
N SER A 204 17.97 2.25 -38.75
CA SER A 204 17.62 0.86 -39.15
C SER A 204 17.99 -0.31 -38.21
N ILE A 205 17.05 -1.16 -37.76
CA ILE A 205 16.44 -2.24 -38.56
C ILE A 205 15.08 -2.62 -37.92
N VAL A 206 14.04 -2.64 -38.76
CA VAL A 206 12.69 -3.13 -38.43
C VAL A 206 12.65 -4.64 -38.61
N LYS A 207 12.25 -5.38 -37.58
CA LYS A 207 11.63 -6.71 -37.72
C LYS A 207 10.24 -6.60 -37.12
N GLU A 208 9.22 -6.78 -37.96
CA GLU A 208 7.82 -6.89 -37.55
C GLU A 208 7.64 -8.03 -36.54
N ILE A 209 6.96 -7.73 -35.43
CA ILE A 209 6.40 -8.74 -34.50
C ILE A 209 4.87 -8.54 -34.53
N PRO A 210 4.06 -9.61 -34.65
CA PRO A 210 2.64 -9.50 -35.02
C PRO A 210 1.79 -8.87 -33.90
N GLN A 211 0.76 -8.11 -34.28
CA GLN A 211 -0.27 -7.58 -33.38
C GLN A 211 -0.95 -8.70 -32.60
N GLN A 212 -0.63 -8.83 -31.31
CA GLN A 212 -1.41 -9.64 -30.38
C GLN A 212 -2.51 -8.76 -29.77
N ARG A 213 -3.75 -9.00 -30.24
CA ARG A 213 -4.98 -8.34 -29.81
C ARG A 213 -5.18 -8.57 -28.29
N VAL A 214 -4.98 -7.54 -27.48
CA VAL A 214 -5.33 -7.55 -26.05
C VAL A 214 -6.84 -7.80 -25.93
N THR A 215 -7.21 -8.98 -25.46
CA THR A 215 -8.60 -9.34 -25.18
C THR A 215 -8.95 -8.77 -23.80
N LEU A 216 -9.95 -7.88 -23.74
CA LEU A 216 -10.54 -7.41 -22.49
C LEU A 216 -11.19 -8.61 -21.78
N ILE A 217 -10.49 -9.18 -20.80
CA ILE A 217 -11.09 -10.19 -19.92
C ILE A 217 -12.05 -9.44 -18.99
N ARG A 218 -13.35 -9.58 -19.23
CA ARG A 218 -14.38 -9.12 -18.30
C ARG A 218 -14.42 -10.10 -17.12
N PRO A 219 -14.53 -9.62 -15.87
CA PRO A 219 -14.72 -10.50 -14.73
C PRO A 219 -15.97 -11.36 -14.96
N VAL A 220 -15.80 -12.67 -14.87
CA VAL A 220 -16.88 -13.65 -14.99
C VAL A 220 -17.39 -13.91 -13.59
N TYR A 221 -18.56 -13.39 -13.27
CA TYR A 221 -19.22 -13.64 -12.00
C TYR A 221 -20.06 -14.92 -12.09
N PRO A 222 -20.15 -15.70 -11.00
CA PRO A 222 -21.09 -16.81 -10.93
C PRO A 222 -22.52 -16.32 -11.21
N PRO A 223 -23.33 -17.07 -11.97
CA PRO A 223 -24.74 -16.73 -12.19
C PRO A 223 -25.59 -16.92 -10.92
N GLU A 224 -25.06 -17.63 -9.93
CA GLU A 224 -25.73 -17.94 -8.66
C GLU A 224 -25.13 -17.14 -7.49
N GLU A 225 -25.77 -17.22 -6.33
CA GLU A 225 -25.34 -16.53 -5.11
C GLU A 225 -23.93 -16.97 -4.68
N PHE A 226 -23.11 -16.00 -4.26
CA PHE A 226 -21.76 -16.25 -3.79
C PHE A 226 -21.44 -15.35 -2.59
N THR A 227 -20.28 -15.54 -1.96
CA THR A 227 -19.90 -14.77 -0.78
C THR A 227 -18.70 -13.87 -1.05
N ILE A 228 -18.79 -12.60 -0.68
CA ILE A 228 -17.66 -11.68 -0.59
C ILE A 228 -17.59 -11.19 0.86
N ASN A 229 -16.44 -11.35 1.53
CA ASN A 229 -16.25 -10.92 2.93
C ASN A 229 -17.34 -11.45 3.88
N ASN A 230 -17.75 -12.71 3.70
CA ASN A 230 -18.82 -13.35 4.46
C ASN A 230 -20.22 -12.71 4.32
N ALA A 231 -20.39 -11.76 3.39
CA ALA A 231 -21.67 -11.23 2.97
C ALA A 231 -22.17 -12.02 1.75
N LYS A 232 -23.48 -12.29 1.72
CA LYS A 232 -24.15 -12.91 0.57
C LYS A 232 -24.23 -11.88 -0.56
N VAL A 233 -23.77 -12.25 -1.74
CA VAL A 233 -23.70 -11.39 -2.92
C VAL A 233 -24.34 -12.09 -4.12
N VAL A 234 -25.02 -11.30 -4.93
CA VAL A 234 -25.62 -11.72 -6.20
C VAL A 234 -25.14 -10.78 -7.29
N PHE A 235 -24.71 -11.33 -8.42
CA PHE A 235 -24.36 -10.54 -9.59
C PHE A 235 -25.58 -10.34 -10.49
N VAL A 236 -25.93 -9.08 -10.77
CA VAL A 236 -27.06 -8.72 -11.63
C VAL A 236 -26.63 -7.76 -12.74
N LYS A 237 -27.35 -7.75 -13.86
CA LYS A 237 -27.06 -6.82 -14.97
C LYS A 237 -27.35 -5.38 -14.55
N GLU A 238 -26.54 -4.45 -15.03
CA GLU A 238 -26.77 -3.02 -14.85
C GLU A 238 -28.18 -2.63 -15.33
N GLY A 239 -28.90 -1.84 -14.53
CA GLY A 239 -30.29 -1.45 -14.80
C GLY A 239 -31.37 -2.39 -14.25
N THR A 240 -30.98 -3.50 -13.60
CA THR A 240 -31.95 -4.38 -12.90
C THR A 240 -32.54 -3.67 -11.68
N ALA A 241 -33.86 -3.74 -11.51
CA ALA A 241 -34.55 -3.10 -10.39
C ALA A 241 -34.22 -3.82 -9.06
N LEU A 242 -33.87 -3.07 -8.01
CA LEU A 242 -33.53 -3.65 -6.71
C LEU A 242 -34.71 -4.42 -6.09
N LEU A 243 -35.94 -3.99 -6.35
CA LEU A 243 -37.15 -4.66 -5.87
C LEU A 243 -37.28 -6.07 -6.44
N SER A 244 -37.01 -6.26 -7.73
CA SER A 244 -37.10 -7.59 -8.36
C SER A 244 -36.01 -8.53 -7.85
N VAL A 245 -34.81 -8.02 -7.58
CA VAL A 245 -33.71 -8.80 -7.00
C VAL A 245 -34.06 -9.24 -5.57
N ALA A 246 -34.70 -8.38 -4.78
CA ALA A 246 -35.11 -8.72 -3.43
C ALA A 246 -36.23 -9.77 -3.40
N GLU A 247 -37.20 -9.69 -4.31
CA GLU A 247 -38.25 -10.72 -4.45
C GLU A 247 -37.67 -12.09 -4.86
N GLU A 248 -36.77 -12.09 -5.85
CA GLU A 248 -36.12 -13.31 -6.37
C GLU A 248 -35.25 -14.00 -5.31
N HIS A 249 -34.55 -13.23 -4.49
CA HIS A 249 -33.66 -13.74 -3.43
C HIS A 249 -34.28 -13.76 -2.04
N HIS A 250 -35.61 -13.55 -1.92
CA HIS A 250 -36.35 -13.54 -0.66
C HIS A 250 -35.77 -12.60 0.41
N LEU A 251 -35.27 -11.44 -0.01
CA LEU A 251 -34.70 -10.42 0.87
C LEU A 251 -35.82 -9.54 1.45
N SER A 252 -35.87 -9.44 2.77
CA SER A 252 -36.81 -8.56 3.46
C SER A 252 -36.26 -7.13 3.48
N PHE A 253 -37.09 -6.17 3.08
CA PHE A 253 -36.85 -4.75 3.38
C PHE A 253 -37.38 -4.47 4.78
N ALA A 254 -36.47 -4.38 5.76
CA ALA A 254 -36.75 -3.89 7.10
C ALA A 254 -36.29 -2.44 7.24
#